data_AF-A0A117KL05-F1
#
_entry.id   AF-A0A117KL05-F1
#
_cell.length_a   1.000
_cell.length_b   1.000
_cell.length_c   1.000
_cell.angle_alpha   90.00
_cell.angle_beta   90.00
_cell.angle_gamma   90.00
#
_symmetry.space_group_name_H-M   'P 1'
#
loop_
_entity.id
_entity.type
_entity.pdbx_description
1 polymer ?
#
loop_
_entity_poly.entity_id
_entity_poly.type
_entity_poly.pdbx_seq_one_letter_code
_entity_poly.pdbx_strand_id
1 'polypeptide(L)' 'GTPVQTAVKRADEQAFALANGQNLMFCEDAARRLHRTLRQLPQASAFRLKVVHAESLHAHDAVAQSRWS' A
#
# COMPACT_ATOMS: atom_id res chain seq x y z
N GLY A 1 -8.22 -1.30 -0.70
CA GLY A 1 -7.51 -1.56 0.56
C GLY A 1 -8.55 -1.67 1.65
N THR A 2 -8.30 -2.49 2.66
CA THR A 2 -9.24 -2.70 3.77
C THR A 2 -8.88 -1.71 4.89
N PRO A 3 -9.80 -0.86 5.36
CA PRO A 3 -9.50 0.11 6.41
C PRO A 3 -9.19 -0.56 7.75
N VAL A 4 -8.26 0.00 8.52
CA VAL A 4 -7.98 -0.45 9.89
C VAL A 4 -9.15 -0.05 10.80
N GLN A 5 -9.62 -0.98 11.63
CA GLN A 5 -10.69 -0.76 12.61
C GLN A 5 -10.17 -1.08 14.02
N THR A 6 -10.43 -0.19 14.99
CA THR A 6 -9.86 -0.26 16.36
C THR A 6 -10.55 -1.24 17.30
N ALA A 7 -11.81 -1.59 17.02
CA ALA A 7 -12.57 -2.64 17.67
C ALA A 7 -13.42 -3.36 16.63
N VAL A 8 -13.27 -4.68 16.53
CA VAL A 8 -13.89 -5.49 15.48
C VAL A 8 -14.57 -6.71 16.07
N LYS A 9 -15.74 -7.09 15.53
CA LYS A 9 -16.31 -8.40 15.82
C LYS A 9 -15.46 -9.46 15.12
N ARG A 10 -15.43 -10.69 15.65
CA ARG A 10 -14.64 -11.80 15.09
C ARG A 10 -14.88 -12.03 13.58
N ALA A 11 -16.13 -11.87 13.13
CA ALA A 11 -16.47 -12.00 11.70
C ALA A 11 -15.81 -10.92 10.83
N ASP A 12 -15.75 -9.68 11.33
CA ASP A 12 -15.15 -8.55 10.62
C ASP A 12 -13.62 -8.70 10.56
N GLU A 13 -12.99 -9.19 11.63
CA GLU A 13 -11.56 -9.52 11.67
C GLU A 13 -11.21 -10.63 10.66
N GLN A 14 -12.02 -11.69 10.60
CA GLN A 14 -11.82 -12.77 9.64
C GLN A 14 -11.95 -12.29 8.19
N ALA A 15 -12.96 -11.46 7.90
CA ALA A 15 -13.14 -10.87 6.58
C ALA A 15 -11.95 -9.96 6.22
N PHE A 16 -11.45 -9.17 7.17
CA PHE A 16 -10.26 -8.34 6.99
C PHE A 16 -9.02 -9.18 6.69
N ALA A 17 -8.78 -10.23 7.48
CA ALA A 17 -7.64 -11.13 7.30
C ALA A 17 -7.69 -11.83 5.93
N LEU A 18 -8.86 -12.33 5.53
CA LEU A 18 -9.05 -12.98 4.23
C LEU A 18 -8.78 -12.00 3.07
N ALA A 19 -9.37 -10.80 3.13
CA ALA A 19 -9.21 -9.79 2.08
C ALA A 19 -7.75 -9.34 1.91
N ASN A 20 -7.01 -9.18 3.02
CA ASN A 20 -5.59 -8.83 2.96
C ASN A 20 -4.73 -10.01 2.51
N GLY A 21 -5.02 -11.24 2.98
CA GLY A 21 -4.32 -12.46 2.55
C GLY A 21 -4.51 -12.78 1.06
N GLN A 22 -5.64 -12.40 0.48
CA GLN A 22 -5.92 -12.56 -0.96
C GLN A 22 -5.23 -11.50 -1.85
N ASN A 23 -4.68 -10.44 -1.27
CA ASN A 23 -4.04 -9.35 -2.00
C ASN A 23 -2.70 -8.96 -1.36
N LEU A 24 -1.85 -9.98 -1.15
CA LEU A 24 -0.45 -9.78 -0.77
C LEU A 24 0.26 -8.92 -1.82
N MET A 25 1.05 -7.97 -1.36
CA MET A 25 1.85 -7.11 -2.23
C MET A 25 3.15 -6.72 -1.55
N PHE A 26 4.24 -6.69 -2.32
CA PHE A 26 5.48 -6.08 -1.86
C PHE A 26 5.37 -4.55 -1.88
N CYS A 27 6.27 -3.88 -1.17
CA CYS A 27 6.33 -2.41 -1.13
C CYS A 27 6.51 -1.81 -2.55
N GLU A 28 7.24 -2.50 -3.43
CA GLU A 28 7.48 -2.15 -4.82
C GLU A 28 6.21 -2.28 -5.68
N ASP A 29 5.36 -3.27 -5.42
CA ASP A 29 4.09 -3.44 -6.13
C ASP A 29 3.13 -2.29 -5.83
N ALA A 30 3.06 -1.89 -4.56
CA ALA A 30 2.30 -0.71 -4.15
C ALA A 30 2.81 0.55 -4.86
N ALA A 31 4.13 0.76 -4.90
CA ALA A 31 4.74 1.88 -5.60
C ALA A 31 4.43 1.87 -7.11
N ARG A 32 4.49 0.70 -7.76
CA ARG A 32 4.13 0.53 -9.18
C ARG A 32 2.67 0.84 -9.45
N ARG A 33 1.75 0.37 -8.60
CA ARG A 33 0.31 0.64 -8.72
C ARG A 33 0.03 2.13 -8.62
N LEU A 34 0.58 2.80 -7.59
CA LEU A 34 0.44 4.25 -7.42
C LEU A 34 1.03 5.04 -8.58
N HIS A 35 2.23 4.68 -9.06
CA HIS A 35 2.85 5.35 -10.20
C HIS A 35 1.94 5.34 -11.43
N ARG A 36 1.36 4.18 -11.78
CA ARG A 36 0.47 4.06 -12.94
C ARG A 36 -0.78 4.92 -12.79
N THR A 37 -1.41 4.91 -11.61
CA THR A 37 -2.58 5.73 -11.34
C THR A 37 -2.25 7.22 -11.41
N LEU A 38 -1.13 7.65 -10.83
CA LEU A 38 -0.70 9.05 -10.87
C LEU A 38 -0.34 9.52 -12.29
N ARG A 39 0.24 8.65 -13.12
CA ARG A 39 0.52 8.94 -14.55
C ARG A 39 -0.74 9.17 -15.39
N GLN A 40 -1.90 8.69 -14.94
CA GLN A 40 -3.17 8.86 -15.63
C GLN A 40 -3.90 10.15 -15.23
N LEU A 41 -3.43 10.88 -14.23
CA LEU A 41 -4.04 12.14 -13.79
C LEU A 41 -3.63 13.28 -14.73
N PRO A 42 -4.56 13.89 -15.50
CA PRO A 42 -4.22 14.96 -16.45
C PRO A 42 -3.60 16.20 -15.79
N GLN A 43 -3.94 16.45 -14.52
CA GLN A 43 -3.45 17.58 -13.73
C GLN A 43 -2.04 17.37 -13.15
N ALA A 44 -1.52 16.14 -13.16
CA ALA A 44 -0.17 15.86 -12.67
C ALA A 44 0.83 16.12 -13.79
N SER A 45 1.74 17.09 -13.61
CA SER A 45 2.85 17.35 -14.54
C SER A 45 4.15 16.65 -14.14
N ALA A 46 4.30 16.33 -12.85
CA ALA A 46 5.41 15.56 -12.29
C ALA A 46 5.01 15.04 -10.89
N PHE A 47 5.66 13.99 -10.40
CA PHE A 47 5.51 13.54 -9.02
C PHE A 47 6.70 12.76 -8.49
N ARG A 48 6.80 12.69 -7.16
CA ARG A 48 7.64 11.74 -6.42
C ARG A 48 6.74 10.99 -5.45
N LEU A 49 6.89 9.67 -5.39
CA LEU A 49 6.20 8.82 -4.44
C LEU A 49 7.20 7.99 -3.64
N LYS A 50 6.89 7.78 -2.37
CA LYS A 50 7.60 6.90 -1.44
C LYS A 50 6.54 6.03 -0.77
N VAL A 51 6.71 4.72 -0.85
CA VAL A 51 5.93 3.74 -0.09
C VAL A 51 6.82 3.19 1.00
N VAL A 52 6.27 3.06 2.20
CA VAL A 52 6.96 2.48 3.36
C VAL A 52 6.09 1.35 3.87
N HIS A 53 6.68 0.16 3.96
CA HIS A 53 6.12 -0.96 4.67
C HIS A 53 6.71 -0.97 6.08
N ALA A 54 5.88 -0.66 7.08
CA ALA A 54 6.27 -0.73 8.48
C ALA A 54 6.39 -2.22 8.87
N GLU A 55 7.62 -2.71 8.94
CA GLU A 55 7.90 -4.12 9.17
C GLU A 55 7.51 -4.52 10.60
N SER A 56 6.75 -5.60 10.72
CA SER A 56 6.36 -6.14 12.03
C SER A 56 7.42 -7.06 12.64
N LEU A 57 8.26 -7.68 11.80
CA LEU A 57 9.24 -8.70 12.20
C LEU A 57 10.68 -8.19 12.20
N HIS A 58 10.96 -7.09 11.50
CA HIS A 58 12.30 -6.54 11.36
C HIS A 58 12.43 -5.18 12.05
N ALA A 59 13.63 -4.85 12.52
CA ALA A 59 13.92 -3.55 13.16
C ALA A 59 14.11 -2.40 12.15
N HIS A 60 13.74 -2.60 10.88
CA HIS A 60 13.85 -1.61 9.81
C HIS A 60 12.66 -1.74 8.87
N ASP A 61 12.23 -0.62 8.29
CA ASP A 61 11.15 -0.60 7.32
C ASP A 61 11.66 -0.94 5.91
N ALA A 62 10.84 -1.62 5.12
CA ALA A 62 11.05 -1.73 3.68
C ALA A 62 10.52 -0.46 2.98
N VAL A 63 11.31 0.10 2.06
CA VAL A 63 11.01 1.38 1.41
C VAL A 63 11.14 1.25 -0.11
N ALA A 64 10.11 1.68 -0.85
CA ALA A 64 10.13 1.79 -2.30
C ALA A 64 9.89 3.24 -2.75
N GLN A 65 10.62 3.69 -3.77
CA GLN A 65 10.49 5.05 -4.30
C GLN A 65 10.28 5.04 -5.81
N SER A 66 9.53 6.01 -6.32
CA SER A 66 9.38 6.25 -7.75
C SER A 66 9.19 7.74 -8.04
N ARG A 67 9.60 8.17 -9.23
CA ARG A 67 9.51 9.55 -9.68
C ARG A 67 9.11 9.60 -11.15
N TRP A 68 8.37 10.63 -11.51
CA TRP A 68 8.13 11.05 -12.88
C TRP A 68 8.31 12.56 -12.98
N SER A 69 8.97 13.02 -14.04
CA SER A 69 9.27 14.42 -14.35
C SER A 69 9.35 14.63 -15.85
#